data_AF-A0A538Q7U3-F1
#
_entry.id   AF-A0A538Q7U3-F1
#
_cell.length_a   1.000
_cell.length_b   1.000
_cell.length_c   1.000
_cell.angle_alpha   90.00
_cell.angle_beta   90.00
_cell.angle_gamma   90.00
#
_symmetry.space_group_name_H-M   'P 1'
#
loop_
_entity.id
_entity.type
_entity.pdbx_description
1 polymer ?
#
loop_
_entity_poly.entity_id
_entity_poly.type
_entity_poly.pdbx_seq_one_letter_code
_entity_poly.pdbx_strand_id
1 'polypeptide(L)'
;MFLPEETYAAAAAFVLGYDLACEGGVCIGFREWLVMRVGSGSNLSWTGLVLDVAFPTSKNPNEAVHASAETERHAIDVLFKLLAEYDDEVRSKNEGLSEVFLAYGRWLRKHRISS
;
A
#
# COMPACT_ATOMS: atom_id res chain seq x y z
N MET A 1 9.23 9.46 -13.76
CA MET A 1 7.87 10.05 -13.78
C MET A 1 8.01 11.51 -13.37
N PHE A 2 7.39 12.46 -14.09
CA PHE A 2 7.38 13.87 -13.69
C PHE A 2 6.12 14.14 -12.88
N LEU A 3 6.27 14.64 -11.65
CA LEU A 3 5.19 15.09 -10.78
C LEU A 3 5.31 16.60 -10.61
N PRO A 4 4.24 17.39 -10.86
CA PRO A 4 4.29 18.86 -10.69
C PRO A 4 4.68 19.28 -9.28
N GLU A 5 4.23 18.50 -8.29
CA GLU A 5 4.65 18.57 -6.90
C GLU A 5 5.09 17.17 -6.48
N GLU A 6 6.32 17.04 -5.98
CA GLU A 6 6.88 15.75 -5.55
C GLU A 6 6.41 15.39 -4.14
N THR A 7 5.10 15.37 -3.94
CA THR A 7 4.46 14.95 -2.70
C THR A 7 3.94 13.53 -2.83
N TYR A 8 3.93 12.82 -1.71
CA TYR A 8 3.36 11.50 -1.58
C TYR A 8 1.88 11.48 -2.01
N ALA A 9 1.12 12.52 -1.63
CA ALA A 9 -0.28 12.64 -2.01
C ALA A 9 -0.46 12.71 -3.54
N ALA A 10 0.38 13.47 -4.24
CA ALA A 10 0.34 13.56 -5.70
C ALA A 10 0.71 12.22 -6.37
N ALA A 11 1.74 11.53 -5.85
CA ALA A 11 2.14 10.22 -6.35
C ALA A 11 1.05 9.15 -6.12
N ALA A 12 0.44 9.13 -4.93
CA ALA A 12 -0.66 8.23 -4.61
C ALA A 12 -1.89 8.51 -5.49
N ALA A 13 -2.24 9.78 -5.70
CA ALA A 13 -3.34 10.18 -6.58
C ALA A 13 -3.08 9.76 -8.03
N PHE A 14 -1.85 9.86 -8.51
CA PHE A 14 -1.47 9.35 -9.83
C PHE A 14 -1.72 7.85 -9.96
N VAL A 15 -1.28 7.04 -8.99
CA VAL A 15 -1.49 5.59 -8.99
C VAL A 15 -2.99 5.25 -8.95
N LEU A 16 -3.77 5.94 -8.11
CA LEU A 16 -5.23 5.77 -8.07
C LEU A 16 -5.88 6.10 -9.41
N GLY A 17 -5.48 7.20 -10.06
CA GLY A 17 -5.98 7.59 -11.37
C GLY A 17 -5.64 6.58 -12.46
N TYR A 18 -4.42 6.03 -12.41
CA TYR A 18 -3.98 4.98 -13.33
C TYR A 18 -4.76 3.68 -13.12
N ASP A 19 -4.94 3.25 -11.87
CA ASP A 19 -5.74 2.07 -11.52
C ASP A 19 -7.19 2.23 -12.01
N LEU A 20 -7.80 3.40 -11.79
CA LEU A 20 -9.14 3.71 -12.28
C LEU A 20 -9.23 3.66 -13.81
N ALA A 21 -8.22 4.18 -14.52
CA ALA A 21 -8.16 4.11 -15.98
C ALA A 21 -8.02 2.66 -16.50
N CYS A 22 -7.52 1.75 -15.66
CA CYS A 22 -7.41 0.32 -15.92
C CYS A 22 -8.53 -0.49 -15.22
N GLU A 23 -9.71 0.11 -15.01
CA GLU A 23 -10.90 -0.54 -14.43
C GLU A 23 -10.69 -1.11 -13.01
N GLY A 24 -9.72 -0.60 -12.26
CA GLY A 24 -9.38 -1.03 -10.90
C GLY A 24 -8.59 -2.35 -10.84
N GLY A 25 -8.13 -2.87 -11.98
CA GLY A 25 -7.44 -4.15 -12.06
C GLY A 25 -5.95 -4.08 -11.70
N VAL A 26 -5.36 -2.90 -11.58
CA VAL A 26 -3.92 -2.76 -11.33
C VAL A 26 -3.61 -3.01 -9.86
N CYS A 27 -4.38 -2.40 -8.96
CA CYS A 27 -4.19 -2.45 -7.52
C CYS A 27 -5.11 -3.46 -6.81
N ILE A 28 -5.85 -4.29 -7.54
CA ILE A 28 -6.74 -5.30 -6.95
C ILE A 28 -5.97 -6.23 -6.01
N GLY A 29 -6.32 -6.30 -4.73
CA GLY A 29 -5.62 -7.15 -3.75
C GLY A 29 -4.32 -6.55 -3.18
N PHE A 30 -3.86 -5.39 -3.67
CA PHE A 30 -2.65 -4.73 -3.16
C PHE A 30 -2.78 -4.34 -1.69
N ARG A 31 -3.96 -3.82 -1.31
CA ARG A 31 -4.27 -3.45 0.08
C ARG A 31 -4.18 -4.66 1.01
N GLU A 32 -4.81 -5.77 0.63
CA GLU A 32 -4.84 -7.00 1.42
C GLU A 32 -3.44 -7.57 1.60
N TRP A 33 -2.63 -7.54 0.54
CA TRP A 33 -1.22 -7.90 0.58
C TRP A 33 -0.42 -7.01 1.55
N LEU A 34 -0.66 -5.69 1.56
CA LEU A 34 -0.03 -4.78 2.52
C LEU A 34 -0.46 -5.05 3.98
N VAL A 35 -1.75 -5.29 4.24
CA VAL A 35 -2.22 -5.64 5.60
C VAL A 35 -1.52 -6.89 6.12
N MET A 36 -1.32 -7.90 5.27
CA MET A 36 -0.62 -9.12 5.66
C MET A 36 0.86 -8.88 6.00
N ARG A 37 1.51 -7.90 5.36
CA ARG A 37 2.90 -7.52 5.63
C ARG A 37 3.05 -6.66 6.88
N VAL A 38 2.19 -5.67 7.05
CA VAL A 38 2.18 -4.79 8.23
C VAL A 38 1.70 -5.56 9.47
N GLY A 39 0.79 -6.52 9.29
CA GLY A 39 0.19 -7.30 10.36
C GLY A 39 -0.91 -6.55 11.14
N SER A 40 -1.28 -5.35 10.69
CA SER A 40 -2.33 -4.50 11.28
C SER A 40 -2.91 -3.55 10.22
N GLY A 41 -3.76 -2.59 10.63
CA GLY A 41 -4.25 -1.55 9.73
C GLY A 41 -5.32 -2.01 8.75
N SER A 42 -6.08 -3.07 9.06
CA SER A 42 -7.18 -3.54 8.21
C SER A 42 -8.35 -2.57 8.10
N ASN A 43 -8.30 -1.43 8.79
CA ASN A 43 -9.21 -0.28 8.66
C ASN A 43 -8.65 0.83 7.77
N LEU A 44 -7.40 0.74 7.33
CA LEU A 44 -6.73 1.74 6.49
C LEU A 44 -6.90 1.42 4.99
N SER A 45 -6.81 2.47 4.17
CA SER A 45 -6.56 2.36 2.73
C SER A 45 -5.13 1.90 2.47
N TRP A 46 -4.83 1.43 1.25
CA TRP A 46 -3.46 1.07 0.88
C TRP A 46 -2.50 2.27 1.00
N THR A 47 -2.97 3.50 0.78
CA THR A 47 -2.15 4.71 0.94
C THR A 47 -1.68 4.89 2.38
N GLY A 48 -2.56 4.71 3.36
CA GLY A 48 -2.17 4.74 4.78
C GLY A 48 -1.20 3.61 5.13
N LEU A 49 -1.43 2.40 4.63
CA LEU A 49 -0.56 1.25 4.87
C LEU A 49 0.85 1.43 4.30
N VAL A 50 0.98 2.11 3.16
CA VAL A 50 2.30 2.47 2.59
C VAL A 50 3.05 3.41 3.54
N LEU A 51 2.38 4.35 4.20
CA LEU A 51 3.01 5.22 5.20
C LEU A 51 3.40 4.45 6.47
N ASP A 52 2.60 3.49 6.92
CA ASP A 52 2.97 2.60 8.03
C ASP A 52 4.26 1.80 7.70
N VAL A 53 4.41 1.38 6.45
CA VAL A 53 5.65 0.71 5.97
C VAL A 53 6.82 1.70 5.85
N ALA A 54 6.57 2.92 5.36
CA ALA A 54 7.61 3.93 5.16
C ALA A 54 8.17 4.48 6.48
N PHE A 55 7.31 4.59 7.51
CA PHE A 55 7.64 5.20 8.80
C PHE A 55 7.26 4.28 9.99
N PRO A 56 7.87 3.09 10.12
CA PRO A 56 7.45 2.08 11.11
C PRO A 56 7.67 2.51 12.57
N THR A 57 8.52 3.52 12.80
CA THR A 57 8.80 4.07 14.14
C THR A 57 7.97 5.31 14.46
N SER A 58 7.22 5.86 13.49
CA SER A 58 6.39 7.04 13.72
C SER A 58 5.08 6.67 14.39
N LYS A 59 4.67 7.46 15.38
CA LYS A 59 3.32 7.34 15.98
C LYS A 59 2.23 7.91 15.09
N ASN A 60 2.60 8.80 14.16
CA ASN A 60 1.67 9.41 13.21
C ASN A 60 2.34 9.49 11.82
N PRO A 61 2.31 8.41 11.03
CA PRO A 61 2.92 8.38 9.69
C PRO A 61 2.36 9.43 8.72
N ASN A 62 1.07 9.80 8.86
CA ASN A 62 0.44 10.85 8.05
C ASN A 62 1.01 12.25 8.31
N GLU A 63 1.51 12.52 9.52
CA GLU A 63 2.22 13.77 9.80
C GLU A 63 3.70 13.68 9.42
N ALA A 64 4.31 12.52 9.65
CA ALA A 64 5.74 12.31 9.41
C ALA A 64 6.14 12.47 7.94
N VAL A 65 5.26 12.10 7.00
CA VAL A 65 5.52 12.27 5.56
C VAL A 65 5.75 13.73 5.17
N HIS A 66 5.01 14.66 5.80
CA HIS A 66 5.05 16.09 5.51
C HIS A 66 6.15 16.84 6.28
N ALA A 67 7.00 16.15 7.04
CA ALA A 67 8.03 16.80 7.85
C ALA A 67 9.11 17.51 7.00
N SER A 68 9.38 17.02 5.79
CA SER A 68 10.41 17.53 4.87
C SER A 68 10.19 17.02 3.45
N ALA A 69 10.92 17.58 2.47
CA ALA A 69 10.90 17.07 1.10
C ALA A 69 11.54 15.67 1.00
N GLU A 70 12.51 15.38 1.86
CA GLU A 70 13.18 14.08 1.94
C GLU A 70 12.24 12.98 2.43
N THR A 71 11.35 13.28 3.40
CA THR A 71 10.35 12.33 3.89
C THR A 71 9.26 12.07 2.86
N GLU A 72 8.81 13.10 2.13
CA GLU A 72 7.91 12.95 0.98
C GLU A 72 8.53 12.03 -0.08
N ARG A 73 9.78 12.31 -0.47
CA ARG A 73 10.52 11.51 -1.43
C ARG A 73 10.65 10.05 -0.98
N HIS A 74 11.05 9.84 0.27
CA HIS A 74 11.17 8.49 0.84
C HIS A 74 9.84 7.73 0.77
N ALA A 75 8.71 8.36 1.10
CA ALA A 75 7.40 7.72 1.01
C ALA A 75 7.02 7.39 -0.45
N ILE A 76 7.37 8.25 -1.41
CA ILE A 76 7.20 7.98 -2.85
C ILE A 76 8.04 6.78 -3.29
N ASP A 77 9.30 6.71 -2.88
CA ASP A 77 10.19 5.60 -3.22
C ASP A 77 9.68 4.28 -2.63
N VAL A 78 9.20 4.30 -1.37
CA VAL A 78 8.56 3.15 -0.72
C VAL A 78 7.29 2.72 -1.46
N LEU A 79 6.44 3.67 -1.90
CA LEU A 79 5.24 3.36 -2.68
C LEU A 79 5.58 2.57 -3.95
N PHE A 80 6.49 3.07 -4.77
CA PHE A 80 6.84 2.42 -6.03
C PHE A 80 7.60 1.11 -5.84
N LYS A 81 8.41 1.02 -4.79
CA LYS A 81 9.04 -0.25 -4.39
C LYS A 81 7.99 -1.31 -4.04
N LEU A 82 6.99 -0.96 -3.24
CA LEU A 82 5.92 -1.89 -2.84
C LEU A 82 5.07 -2.32 -4.04
N LEU A 83 4.80 -1.42 -4.99
CA LEU A 83 4.10 -1.76 -6.22
C LEU A 83 4.90 -2.75 -7.08
N ALA A 84 6.22 -2.55 -7.22
CA ALA A 84 7.09 -3.48 -7.93
C ALA A 84 7.13 -4.86 -7.25
N GLU A 85 7.33 -4.89 -5.92
CA GLU A 85 7.31 -6.15 -5.16
C GLU A 85 5.96 -6.86 -5.26
N TYR A 86 4.85 -6.12 -5.23
CA TYR A 86 3.52 -6.68 -5.41
C TYR A 86 3.32 -7.27 -6.81
N ASP A 87 3.81 -6.60 -7.85
CA ASP A 87 3.73 -7.11 -9.21
C ASP A 87 4.53 -8.41 -9.38
N ASP A 88 5.75 -8.46 -8.85
CA ASP A 88 6.62 -9.64 -8.88
C ASP A 88 6.06 -10.80 -8.05
N GLU A 89 5.55 -10.53 -6.85
CA GLU A 89 5.13 -11.56 -5.91
C GLU A 89 3.72 -12.07 -6.15
N VAL A 90 2.83 -11.23 -6.70
CA VAL A 90 1.39 -11.50 -6.76
C VAL A 90 0.89 -11.46 -8.19
N ARG A 91 1.00 -10.33 -8.89
CA ARG A 91 0.34 -10.15 -10.20
C ARG A 91 0.96 -11.00 -11.30
N SER A 92 2.28 -11.14 -11.29
CA SER A 92 3.02 -11.95 -12.26
C SER A 92 2.81 -13.45 -12.08
N LYS A 93 2.15 -13.88 -10.99
CA LYS A 93 1.87 -15.28 -10.69
C LYS A 93 0.41 -15.62 -10.98
N ASN A 94 0.16 -16.73 -11.67
CA ASN A 94 -1.19 -17.19 -12.03
C ASN A 94 -2.16 -17.31 -10.83
N GLU A 95 -1.66 -17.69 -9.65
CA GLU A 95 -2.49 -17.92 -8.46
C GLU A 95 -2.31 -16.86 -7.36
N GLY A 96 -1.40 -15.89 -7.58
CA GLY A 96 -0.97 -14.96 -6.52
C GLY A 96 -2.13 -14.17 -5.92
N LEU A 97 -3.03 -13.67 -6.76
CA LEU A 97 -4.18 -12.88 -6.29
C LEU A 97 -5.15 -13.73 -5.42
N SER A 98 -5.42 -14.96 -5.85
CA SER A 98 -6.27 -15.89 -5.07
C SER A 98 -5.63 -16.25 -3.73
N GLU A 99 -4.31 -16.47 -3.71
CA GLU A 99 -3.56 -16.72 -2.48
C GLU A 99 -3.65 -15.55 -1.49
N VAL A 100 -3.50 -14.31 -1.97
CA VAL A 100 -3.62 -13.09 -1.16
C VAL A 100 -4.99 -13.01 -0.50
N PHE A 101 -6.07 -13.19 -1.27
CA PHE A 101 -7.43 -13.11 -0.70
C PHE A 101 -7.72 -14.24 0.30
N LEU A 102 -7.25 -15.46 0.03
CA LEU A 102 -7.39 -16.57 0.97
C LEU A 102 -6.60 -16.33 2.27
N ALA A 103 -5.37 -15.82 2.17
CA ALA A 103 -4.53 -15.47 3.31
C ALA A 103 -5.16 -14.36 4.15
N TYR A 104 -5.62 -13.29 3.50
CA TYR A 104 -6.29 -12.18 4.17
C TYR A 104 -7.60 -12.61 4.86
N GLY A 105 -8.41 -13.44 4.20
CA GLY A 105 -9.62 -14.01 4.80
C GLY A 105 -9.34 -14.82 6.07
N ARG A 106 -8.26 -15.61 6.09
CA ARG A 106 -7.80 -16.32 7.31
C ARG A 106 -7.34 -15.35 8.39
N TRP A 107 -6.59 -14.32 8.02
CA TRP A 107 -6.10 -13.29 8.93
C TRP A 107 -7.27 -12.55 9.61
N LEU A 108 -8.30 -12.14 8.85
CA LEU A 108 -9.49 -11.48 9.40
C LEU A 108 -10.23 -12.34 10.41
N ARG A 109 -10.39 -13.65 10.13
CA ARG A 109 -11.04 -14.57 11.07
C ARG A 109 -10.29 -14.68 12.38
N LYS A 110 -8.95 -14.72 12.33
CA LYS A 110 -8.12 -14.78 13.54
C LYS A 110 -8.25 -13.52 14.40
N HIS A 111 -8.31 -12.34 13.79
CA HIS A 111 -8.33 -11.06 14.50
C HIS A 111 -9.74 -10.57 14.89
N ARG A 112 -10.80 -11.19 14.35
CA ARG A 112 -12.21 -10.93 14.74
C ARG A 112 -12.65 -11.63 16.03
N ILE A 113 -11.88 -12.58 16.57
CA ILE A 113 -12.26 -13.36 17.78
C ILE A 113 -11.71 -12.70 19.06
N SER A 114 -10.98 -11.59 18.94
CA SER A 114 -10.30 -10.88 20.04
C SER A 114 -10.87 -9.47 20.32
N SER A 115 -12.11 -9.20 19.93
CA SER A 115 -12.82 -7.93 20.22
C SER A 115 -14.02 -8.15 21.11
#